data_AF-A0A1F8GTS5-F1
#
_entry.id   AF-A0A1F8GTS5-F1
#
_cell.length_a   1.000
_cell.length_b   1.000
_cell.length_c   1.000
_cell.angle_alpha   90.00
_cell.angle_beta   90.00
_cell.angle_gamma   90.00
#
_symmetry.space_group_name_H-M   'P 1'
#
loop_
_entity.id
_entity.type
_entity.pdbx_description
1 polymer ?
#
loop_
_entity_poly.entity_id
_entity_poly.type
_entity_poly.pdbx_seq_one_letter_code
_entity_poly.pdbx_strand_id
1 'polypeptide(L)'
;MRILLVDDTLAHRRAGKRQLEALGHEVVALCDYTEAERMVETERFDAALIDLLMPAEPLTLGPDAVAKYVGVEIDVGFALMLALTMAGIPLVAVATDTNHHAHPASAMVDWFRKPMAINGAKVLIMHAPMCEDHTKNWGEILRRLTAE
;
A
#
# COMPACT_ATOMS: atom_id res chain seq x y z
N MET A 1 -3.32 -14.63 -8.78
CA MET A 1 -2.45 -14.13 -7.70
C MET A 1 -3.28 -13.95 -6.46
N ARG A 2 -2.69 -14.19 -5.30
CA ARG A 2 -3.22 -13.79 -4.00
C ARG A 2 -2.59 -12.46 -3.60
N ILE A 3 -3.42 -11.44 -3.45
CA ILE A 3 -3.00 -10.04 -3.31
C ILE A 3 -3.40 -9.52 -1.93
N LEU A 4 -2.42 -8.93 -1.25
CA LEU A 4 -2.64 -8.12 -0.05
C LEU A 4 -2.88 -6.67 -0.47
N LEU A 5 -4.05 -6.12 -0.19
CA LEU A 5 -4.38 -4.72 -0.41
C LEU A 5 -4.49 -4.02 0.95
N VAL A 6 -3.71 -2.96 1.17
CA VAL A 6 -3.70 -2.21 2.44
C VAL A 6 -3.98 -0.74 2.13
N ASP A 7 -5.15 -0.26 2.52
CA ASP A 7 -5.58 1.12 2.33
C ASP A 7 -6.65 1.45 3.37
N ASP A 8 -6.46 2.52 4.14
CA ASP A 8 -7.35 2.90 5.25
C ASP A 8 -8.70 3.43 4.73
N THR A 9 -8.68 4.07 3.57
CA THR A 9 -9.84 4.69 2.92
C THR A 9 -10.79 3.63 2.39
N LEU A 10 -11.98 3.54 3.00
CA LEU A 10 -13.00 2.54 2.65
C LEU A 10 -13.36 2.53 1.16
N ALA A 11 -13.43 3.69 0.51
CA ALA A 11 -13.75 3.81 -0.90
C ALA A 11 -12.65 3.18 -1.79
N HIS A 12 -11.39 3.56 -1.58
CA HIS A 12 -10.23 3.01 -2.30
C HIS A 12 -10.08 1.51 -2.06
N ARG A 13 -10.21 1.06 -0.81
CA ARG A 13 -10.13 -0.36 -0.45
C ARG A 13 -11.23 -1.20 -1.12
N ARG A 14 -12.48 -0.74 -1.11
CA ARG A 14 -13.61 -1.43 -1.78
C ARG A 14 -13.46 -1.43 -3.29
N ALA A 15 -13.00 -0.33 -3.88
CA ALA A 15 -12.72 -0.23 -5.30
C ALA A 15 -11.62 -1.20 -5.71
N GLY A 16 -10.50 -1.23 -4.97
CA GLY A 16 -9.39 -2.15 -5.22
C GLY A 16 -9.80 -3.60 -5.14
N LYS A 17 -10.52 -4.00 -4.09
CA LYS A 17 -11.05 -5.36 -3.96
C LYS A 17 -11.88 -5.75 -5.19
N ARG A 18 -12.88 -4.92 -5.56
CA ARG A 18 -13.71 -5.15 -6.75
C ARG A 18 -12.91 -5.26 -8.05
N GLN A 19 -12.00 -4.31 -8.29
CA GLN A 19 -11.20 -4.26 -9.52
C GLN A 19 -10.32 -5.50 -9.66
N LEU A 20 -9.63 -5.89 -8.59
CA LEU A 20 -8.67 -6.99 -8.58
C LEU A 20 -9.37 -8.37 -8.63
N GLU A 21 -10.48 -8.54 -7.92
CA GLU A 21 -11.30 -9.76 -8.00
C GLU A 21 -11.91 -9.92 -9.41
N ALA A 22 -12.34 -8.83 -10.06
CA ALA A 22 -12.82 -8.86 -11.44
C ALA A 22 -11.73 -9.28 -12.45
N LEU A 23 -10.45 -9.10 -12.10
CA LEU A 23 -9.29 -9.59 -12.87
C LEU A 23 -8.92 -11.05 -12.53
N GLY A 24 -9.70 -11.72 -11.68
CA GLY A 24 -9.49 -13.13 -11.31
C GLY A 24 -8.43 -13.34 -10.23
N HIS A 25 -8.18 -12.35 -9.38
CA HIS A 25 -7.28 -12.46 -8.23
C HIS A 25 -8.04 -12.74 -6.93
N GLU A 26 -7.39 -13.45 -6.01
CA GLU A 26 -7.85 -13.54 -4.62
C GLU A 26 -7.32 -12.33 -3.86
N VAL A 27 -8.18 -11.59 -3.17
CA VAL A 27 -7.81 -10.32 -2.53
C VAL A 27 -8.13 -10.35 -1.04
N VAL A 28 -7.10 -10.17 -0.23
CA VAL A 28 -7.23 -9.86 1.19
C VAL A 28 -7.03 -8.35 1.34
N ALA A 29 -8.07 -7.65 1.77
CA ALA A 29 -8.08 -6.19 1.85
C ALA A 29 -8.18 -5.74 3.31
N LEU A 30 -7.15 -5.05 3.81
CA LEU A 30 -7.00 -4.58 5.18
C LEU A 30 -7.04 -3.06 5.24
N CYS A 31 -7.56 -2.50 6.33
CA CYS A 31 -7.47 -1.07 6.63
C CYS A 31 -6.24 -0.70 7.45
N ASP A 32 -5.63 -1.68 8.12
CA ASP A 32 -4.61 -1.47 9.13
C ASP A 32 -3.28 -2.08 8.68
N TYR A 33 -2.19 -1.32 8.79
CA TYR A 33 -0.85 -1.75 8.42
C TYR A 33 -0.24 -2.71 9.44
N THR A 34 -0.65 -2.68 10.72
CA THR A 34 -0.15 -3.68 11.69
C THR A 34 -0.78 -5.05 11.49
N GLU A 35 -2.02 -5.12 11.01
CA GLU A 35 -2.64 -6.39 10.62
C GLU A 35 -1.94 -6.98 9.40
N ALA A 36 -1.59 -6.13 8.41
CA ALA A 36 -0.83 -6.54 7.23
C ALA A 36 0.54 -7.15 7.60
N GLU A 37 1.27 -6.52 8.52
CA GLU A 37 2.58 -7.00 8.98
C GLU A 37 2.48 -8.34 9.71
N ARG A 38 1.48 -8.53 10.58
CA ARG A 38 1.23 -9.82 11.25
C ARG A 38 0.78 -10.91 10.29
N MET A 39 -0.05 -10.57 9.30
CA MET A 39 -0.63 -11.55 8.40
C MET A 39 0.44 -12.25 7.55
N VAL A 40 1.49 -11.53 7.14
CA VAL A 40 2.56 -12.11 6.33
C VAL A 40 3.49 -13.05 7.09
N GLU A 41 3.38 -13.12 8.42
CA GLU A 41 4.08 -14.14 9.22
C GLU A 41 3.53 -15.55 8.94
N THR A 42 2.22 -15.66 8.73
CA THR A 42 1.51 -16.96 8.63
C THR A 42 0.98 -17.25 7.23
N GLU A 43 0.80 -16.22 6.42
CA GLU A 43 0.28 -16.34 5.07
C GLU A 43 1.32 -15.99 4.00
N ARG A 44 1.00 -16.27 2.74
CA ARG A 44 1.81 -15.91 1.58
C ARG A 44 0.97 -15.13 0.59
N PHE A 45 1.63 -14.17 -0.07
CA PHE A 45 1.03 -13.31 -1.09
C PHE A 45 1.98 -13.20 -2.27
N ASP A 46 1.40 -13.16 -3.47
CA ASP A 46 2.15 -12.94 -4.70
C ASP A 46 2.42 -11.44 -4.91
N ALA A 47 1.53 -10.58 -4.38
CA ALA A 47 1.69 -9.14 -4.46
C ALA A 47 1.11 -8.42 -3.23
N ALA A 48 1.70 -7.27 -2.90
CA ALA A 48 1.14 -6.31 -1.95
C ALA A 48 0.94 -4.94 -2.61
N LEU A 49 -0.25 -4.35 -2.45
CA LEU A 49 -0.60 -3.02 -2.92
C LEU A 49 -0.97 -2.16 -1.70
N ILE A 50 -0.23 -1.09 -1.48
CA ILE A 50 -0.19 -0.37 -0.20
C ILE A 50 -0.49 1.10 -0.45
N ASP A 51 -1.32 1.71 0.38
CA ASP A 51 -1.41 3.16 0.46
C ASP A 51 -0.13 3.77 1.07
N LEU A 52 0.25 4.94 0.61
CA LEU A 52 1.38 5.67 1.17
C LEU A 52 1.06 6.25 2.55
N LEU A 53 -0.11 6.88 2.67
CA LEU A 53 -0.51 7.68 3.81
C LEU A 53 -1.63 6.96 4.56
N MET A 54 -1.38 6.59 5.81
CA MET A 54 -2.38 5.92 6.65
C MET A 54 -2.27 6.43 8.10
N PRO A 55 -3.36 6.38 8.89
CA PRO A 55 -3.34 6.82 10.28
C PRO A 55 -2.43 5.95 11.14
N ALA A 56 -1.63 6.56 12.00
CA ALA A 56 -0.77 5.83 12.93
C ALA A 56 -1.59 4.96 13.90
N GLU A 57 -1.10 3.75 14.15
CA GLU A 57 -1.73 2.72 14.97
C GLU A 57 -1.05 2.56 16.34
N PRO A 58 -1.78 2.10 17.37
CA PRO A 58 -1.29 2.09 18.75
C PRO A 58 -0.31 0.96 19.09
N LEU A 59 -0.19 -0.07 18.25
CA LEU A 59 0.31 -1.39 18.66
C LEU A 59 1.68 -1.36 19.37
N THR A 60 2.62 -0.55 18.89
CA THR A 60 3.99 -0.48 19.43
C THR A 60 4.26 0.79 20.23
N LEU A 61 3.25 1.64 20.43
CA LEU A 61 3.39 2.95 21.05
C LEU A 61 3.14 2.91 22.57
N GLY A 62 3.93 3.70 23.31
CA GLY A 62 3.65 3.98 24.72
C GLY A 62 2.45 4.93 24.91
N PRO A 63 1.88 5.05 26.13
CA PRO A 63 0.65 5.81 26.38
C PRO A 63 0.68 7.27 25.90
N ASP A 64 1.79 7.97 26.13
CA ASP A 64 1.95 9.37 25.70
C ASP A 64 1.96 9.51 24.17
N ALA A 65 2.57 8.54 23.49
CA ALA A 65 2.63 8.50 22.04
C ALA A 65 1.26 8.12 21.45
N VAL A 66 0.52 7.21 22.08
CA VAL A 66 -0.86 6.88 21.70
C VAL A 66 -1.73 8.13 21.71
N ALA A 67 -1.71 8.90 22.80
CA ALA A 67 -2.50 10.12 22.93
C ALA A 67 -2.13 11.21 21.91
N LYS A 68 -0.88 11.20 21.42
CA LYS A 68 -0.36 12.23 20.52
C LYS A 68 -0.49 11.89 19.04
N TYR A 69 -0.26 10.63 18.67
CA TYR A 69 -0.03 10.26 17.27
C TYR A 69 -1.09 9.34 16.69
N VAL A 70 -1.83 8.56 17.50
CA VAL A 70 -2.79 7.61 16.94
C VAL A 70 -3.88 8.35 16.17
N GLY A 71 -4.18 7.88 14.96
CA GLY A 71 -5.10 8.53 14.03
C GLY A 71 -4.50 9.68 13.22
N VAL A 72 -3.27 10.13 13.53
CA VAL A 72 -2.55 11.10 12.70
C VAL A 72 -2.03 10.39 11.46
N GLU A 73 -2.31 10.95 10.30
CA GLU A 73 -1.80 10.46 9.02
C GLU A 73 -0.27 10.51 8.98
N ILE A 74 0.35 9.40 8.60
CA ILE A 74 1.80 9.23 8.47
C ILE A 74 2.14 8.48 7.17
N ASP A 75 3.37 8.61 6.70
CA ASP A 75 3.92 7.97 5.51
C ASP A 75 4.37 6.52 5.71
N VAL A 76 3.56 5.76 6.45
CA VAL A 76 3.85 4.37 6.85
C VAL A 76 3.97 3.42 5.66
N GLY A 77 3.39 3.75 4.50
CA GLY A 77 3.48 2.92 3.29
C GLY A 77 4.92 2.60 2.89
N PHE A 78 5.88 3.50 3.12
CA PHE A 78 7.30 3.23 2.90
C PHE A 78 7.86 2.16 3.84
N ALA A 79 7.55 2.26 5.14
CA ALA A 79 8.02 1.30 6.14
C ALA A 79 7.37 -0.07 5.94
N LEU A 80 6.06 -0.09 5.67
CA LEU A 80 5.33 -1.32 5.40
C LEU A 80 5.86 -2.01 4.14
N MET A 81 6.11 -1.26 3.05
CA MET A 81 6.74 -1.81 1.84
C MET A 81 8.04 -2.56 2.17
N LEU A 82 8.95 -1.95 2.95
CA LEU A 82 10.20 -2.62 3.35
C LEU A 82 9.92 -3.91 4.13
N ALA A 83 9.03 -3.87 5.13
CA ALA A 83 8.66 -5.04 5.92
C ALA A 83 8.09 -6.18 5.04
N LEU A 84 7.19 -5.85 4.11
CA LEU A 84 6.58 -6.84 3.21
C LEU A 84 7.58 -7.46 2.22
N THR A 85 8.55 -6.68 1.73
CA THR A 85 9.63 -7.24 0.91
C THR A 85 10.57 -8.14 1.74
N MET A 86 10.83 -7.80 3.01
CA MET A 86 11.60 -8.66 3.92
C MET A 86 10.88 -9.97 4.23
N ALA A 87 9.55 -9.95 4.28
CA ALA A 87 8.70 -11.14 4.40
C ALA A 87 8.66 -12.01 3.12
N GLY A 88 9.30 -11.55 2.03
CA GLY A 88 9.45 -12.31 0.80
C GLY A 88 8.33 -12.15 -0.22
N ILE A 89 7.48 -11.12 -0.10
CA ILE A 89 6.47 -10.81 -1.14
C ILE A 89 7.21 -10.33 -2.40
N PRO A 90 7.03 -10.97 -3.57
CA PRO A 90 7.87 -10.72 -4.73
C PRO A 90 7.47 -9.47 -5.54
N LEU A 91 6.23 -8.99 -5.38
CA LEU A 91 5.71 -7.80 -6.07
C LEU A 91 5.10 -6.84 -5.05
N VAL A 92 5.63 -5.62 -4.94
CA VAL A 92 5.10 -4.63 -3.98
C VAL A 92 4.88 -3.29 -4.67
N ALA A 93 3.71 -2.69 -4.49
CA ALA A 93 3.46 -1.31 -4.90
C ALA A 93 3.02 -0.45 -3.74
N VAL A 94 3.55 0.78 -3.68
CA VAL A 94 3.06 1.87 -2.83
C VAL A 94 2.43 2.92 -3.73
N ALA A 95 1.17 3.26 -3.48
CA ALA A 95 0.43 4.21 -4.30
C ALA A 95 -0.27 5.26 -3.44
N THR A 96 -0.21 6.52 -3.85
CA THR A 96 -0.91 7.63 -3.18
C THR A 96 -1.85 8.34 -4.13
N ASP A 97 -3.05 8.68 -3.69
CA ASP A 97 -3.98 9.59 -4.39
C ASP A 97 -3.76 11.06 -4.01
N THR A 98 -2.85 11.32 -3.07
CA THR A 98 -2.57 12.67 -2.58
C THR A 98 -1.77 13.45 -3.61
N ASN A 99 -2.23 14.67 -3.89
CA ASN A 99 -1.52 15.60 -4.77
C ASN A 99 -0.11 15.93 -4.23
N HIS A 100 0.90 15.95 -5.10
CA HIS A 100 2.29 16.20 -4.71
C HIS A 100 2.56 17.61 -4.12
N HIS A 101 1.66 18.57 -4.31
CA HIS A 101 1.72 19.89 -3.67
C HIS A 101 1.03 19.90 -2.29
N ALA A 102 0.34 18.82 -1.92
CA ALA A 102 -0.47 18.74 -0.69
C ALA A 102 0.25 18.06 0.48
N HIS A 103 1.19 17.13 0.22
CA HIS A 103 1.90 16.42 1.29
C HIS A 103 3.37 16.16 0.94
N PRO A 104 4.33 16.40 1.85
CA PRO A 104 5.76 16.22 1.56
C PRO A 104 6.12 14.79 1.17
N ALA A 105 5.51 13.77 1.78
CA ALA A 105 5.74 12.38 1.37
C ALA A 105 5.20 12.09 -0.04
N SER A 106 4.08 12.71 -0.43
CA SER A 106 3.59 12.61 -1.81
C SER A 106 4.55 13.29 -2.79
N ALA A 107 5.15 14.44 -2.45
CA ALA A 107 6.21 15.04 -3.28
C ALA A 107 7.43 14.13 -3.49
N MET A 108 7.81 13.33 -2.47
CA MET A 108 8.92 12.38 -2.59
C MET A 108 8.65 11.25 -3.58
N VAL A 109 7.37 10.96 -3.89
CA VAL A 109 7.00 9.96 -4.89
C VAL A 109 7.60 10.27 -6.26
N ASP A 110 7.79 11.55 -6.60
CA ASP A 110 8.36 12.01 -7.89
C ASP A 110 9.83 11.56 -8.09
N TRP A 111 10.51 11.14 -7.02
CA TRP A 111 11.86 10.58 -7.08
C TRP A 111 11.88 9.15 -7.66
N PHE A 112 10.75 8.43 -7.58
CA PHE A 112 10.64 7.02 -7.95
C PHE A 112 10.06 6.85 -9.37
N ARG A 113 10.87 7.14 -10.39
CA ARG A 113 10.41 7.15 -11.79
C ARG A 113 10.28 5.78 -12.45
N LYS A 114 10.86 4.74 -11.86
CA LYS A 114 10.94 3.39 -12.43
C LYS A 114 10.80 2.35 -11.32
N PRO A 115 10.30 1.14 -11.65
CA PRO A 115 10.38 0.01 -10.74
C PRO A 115 11.82 -0.25 -10.29
N MET A 116 11.98 -0.74 -9.07
CA MET A 116 13.28 -1.09 -8.48
C MET A 116 13.25 -2.46 -7.82
N ALA A 117 14.42 -3.01 -7.53
CA ALA A 117 14.55 -4.25 -6.78
C ALA A 117 14.89 -3.95 -5.32
N ILE A 118 14.09 -4.45 -4.37
CA ILE A 118 14.37 -4.39 -2.93
C ILE A 118 14.15 -5.79 -2.35
N ASN A 119 15.15 -6.36 -1.68
CA ASN A 119 15.09 -7.72 -1.13
C ASN A 119 14.65 -8.80 -2.14
N GLY A 120 15.01 -8.62 -3.42
CA GLY A 120 14.60 -9.51 -4.52
C GLY A 120 13.16 -9.28 -5.03
N ALA A 121 12.36 -8.45 -4.35
CA ALA A 121 11.05 -8.04 -4.82
C ALA A 121 11.14 -6.92 -5.85
N LYS A 122 10.22 -6.92 -6.82
CA LYS A 122 9.99 -5.77 -7.69
C LYS A 122 9.07 -4.79 -6.97
N VAL A 123 9.54 -3.56 -6.84
CA VAL A 123 8.88 -2.47 -6.12
C VAL A 123 8.51 -1.35 -7.07
N LEU A 124 7.27 -0.86 -6.98
CA LEU A 124 6.78 0.33 -7.68
C LEU A 124 6.23 1.33 -6.66
N ILE A 125 6.70 2.58 -6.72
CA ILE A 125 6.17 3.67 -5.89
C ILE A 125 5.65 4.73 -6.85
N MET A 126 4.38 5.13 -6.71
CA MET A 126 3.76 6.01 -7.71
C MET A 126 2.57 6.83 -7.19
N HIS A 127 2.25 7.92 -7.88
CA HIS A 127 0.93 8.53 -7.78
C HIS A 127 -0.10 7.62 -8.42
N ALA A 128 -1.18 7.34 -7.70
CA ALA A 128 -2.20 6.42 -8.14
C ALA A 128 -2.92 6.96 -9.39
N PRO A 129 -3.06 6.16 -10.46
CA PRO A 129 -4.05 6.44 -11.49
C PRO A 129 -5.43 6.42 -10.83
N MET A 130 -6.31 7.34 -11.22
CA MET A 130 -7.65 7.48 -10.62
C MET A 130 -8.73 7.00 -11.57
N CYS A 131 -9.78 6.39 -11.03
CA CYS A 131 -11.04 6.11 -11.71
C CYS A 131 -11.92 7.36 -11.79
N GLU A 132 -12.97 7.31 -12.62
CA GLU A 132 -13.95 8.40 -12.76
C GLU A 132 -14.69 8.70 -11.45
N ASP A 133 -14.86 7.69 -10.58
CA ASP A 133 -15.47 7.83 -9.25
C ASP A 133 -14.51 8.34 -8.17
N HIS A 134 -13.35 8.87 -8.59
CA HIS A 134 -12.27 9.36 -7.73
C HIS A 134 -11.66 8.31 -6.80
N THR A 135 -11.86 7.02 -7.06
CA THR A 135 -11.14 5.95 -6.37
C THR A 135 -9.81 5.62 -7.07
N LYS A 136 -8.83 5.09 -6.32
CA LYS A 136 -7.59 4.58 -6.91
C LYS A 136 -7.88 3.43 -7.90
N ASN A 137 -7.19 3.44 -9.02
CA ASN A 137 -7.21 2.39 -10.03
C ASN A 137 -6.11 1.35 -9.72
N TRP A 138 -6.40 0.48 -8.76
CA TRP A 138 -5.53 -0.61 -8.32
C TRP A 138 -5.25 -1.64 -9.42
N GLY A 139 -6.20 -1.86 -10.33
CA GLY A 139 -5.98 -2.73 -11.49
C GLY A 139 -4.85 -2.21 -12.40
N GLU A 140 -4.83 -0.91 -12.67
CA GLU A 140 -3.77 -0.27 -13.45
C GLU A 140 -2.43 -0.26 -12.70
N ILE A 141 -2.45 -0.04 -11.37
CA ILE A 141 -1.25 -0.15 -10.52
C ILE A 141 -0.65 -1.56 -10.64
N LEU A 142 -1.46 -2.60 -10.47
CA LEU A 142 -1.03 -3.98 -10.60
C LEU A 142 -0.46 -4.27 -11.99
N ARG A 143 -1.14 -3.81 -13.05
CA ARG A 143 -0.68 -3.98 -14.43
C ARG A 143 0.70 -3.35 -14.66
N ARG A 144 0.97 -2.17 -14.09
CA ARG A 144 2.29 -1.52 -14.19
C ARG A 144 3.35 -2.25 -13.37
N LEU A 145 2.99 -2.77 -12.21
CA LEU A 145 3.88 -3.55 -11.36
C LEU A 145 4.33 -4.85 -12.06
N THR A 146 3.43 -5.51 -12.77
CA THR A 146 3.69 -6.79 -13.45
C THR A 146 4.23 -6.69 -14.88
N ALA A 147 4.22 -5.50 -15.49
CA ALA A 147 4.77 -5.28 -16.83
C ALA A 147 6.28 -5.59 -16.88
N GLU A 148 6.76 -6.25 -17.93
CA GLU A 148 8.19 -6.60 -18.10
C GLU A 148 9.13 -5.38 -18.05
#